data_AF-A0A9P0PVR0-F1
#
_entry.id   AF-A0A9P0PVR0-F1
#
_cell.length_a   1.000
_cell.length_b   1.000
_cell.length_c   1.000
_cell.angle_alpha   90.00
_cell.angle_beta   90.00
_cell.angle_gamma   90.00
#
_symmetry.space_group_name_H-M   'P 1'
#
loop_
_entity.id
_entity.type
_entity.pdbx_description
1 polymer ?
#
loop_
_entity_poly.entity_id
_entity_poly.type
_entity_poly.pdbx_seq_one_letter_code
_entity_poly.pdbx_strand_id
1 'polypeptide(L)'
;MEALENEALKKTDSFLSKLQDQLGSALSALAVPLDSMFSKPSENTNSLVDNLMIAGKLFVDMHHTISLHRRFLIGPSLNPALKKIVEESKIDSLLYGEDFPERL
;
A
#
# COMPACT_ATOMS: atom_id res chain seq x y z
N MET A 1 -21.61 -17.59 14.03
CA MET A 1 -21.61 -17.10 12.63
C MET A 1 -20.65 -15.90 12.54
N GLU A 2 -20.81 -14.87 13.38
CA GLU A 2 -19.87 -13.74 13.51
C GLU A 2 -18.39 -14.12 13.68
N ALA A 3 -18.06 -15.11 14.53
CA ALA A 3 -16.66 -15.52 14.74
C ALA A 3 -16.00 -16.10 13.46
N LEU A 4 -16.79 -16.75 12.59
CA LEU A 4 -16.29 -17.30 11.33
C LEU A 4 -16.11 -16.20 10.27
N GLU A 5 -17.00 -15.21 10.23
CA GLU A 5 -16.86 -14.02 9.38
C GLU A 5 -15.62 -13.21 9.77
N ASN A 6 -15.35 -13.07 11.07
CA ASN A 6 -14.18 -12.34 11.56
C ASN A 6 -12.87 -13.06 11.21
N GLU A 7 -12.81 -14.39 11.33
CA GLU A 7 -11.64 -15.18 10.91
C GLU A 7 -11.41 -15.16 9.39
N ALA A 8 -12.47 -15.22 8.59
CA ALA A 8 -12.37 -15.09 7.13
C ALA A 8 -11.88 -13.69 6.72
N LEU A 9 -12.36 -12.65 7.40
CA LEU A 9 -11.91 -11.27 7.20
C LEU A 9 -10.42 -11.11 7.52
N LYS A 10 -9.96 -11.61 8.68
CA LYS A 10 -8.54 -11.57 9.07
C LYS A 10 -7.63 -12.28 8.06
N LYS A 11 -8.05 -13.45 7.57
CA LYS A 11 -7.28 -14.19 6.56
C LYS A 11 -7.18 -13.42 5.24
N THR A 12 -8.28 -12.81 4.81
CA THR A 12 -8.33 -11.97 3.62
C THR A 12 -7.43 -10.74 3.77
N ASP A 13 -7.54 -10.00 4.88
CA ASP A 13 -6.69 -8.83 5.13
C ASP A 13 -5.20 -9.22 5.21
N SER A 14 -4.88 -10.33 5.89
CA SER A 14 -3.50 -10.82 5.98
C SER A 14 -2.92 -11.16 4.59
N PHE A 15 -3.71 -11.77 3.71
CA PHE A 15 -3.30 -12.03 2.33
C PHE A 15 -3.04 -10.71 1.57
N LEU A 16 -3.94 -9.74 1.69
CA LEU A 16 -3.78 -8.43 1.03
C LEU A 16 -2.57 -7.66 1.57
N SER A 17 -2.33 -7.70 2.88
CA SER A 17 -1.14 -7.11 3.49
C SER A 17 0.14 -7.73 2.93
N LYS A 18 0.20 -9.06 2.79
CA LYS A 18 1.36 -9.73 2.19
C LYS A 18 1.56 -9.34 0.73
N LEU A 19 0.48 -9.22 -0.05
CA LEU A 19 0.57 -8.77 -1.44
C LEU A 19 1.09 -7.32 -1.52
N GLN A 20 0.63 -6.47 -0.61
CA GLN A 20 1.09 -5.09 -0.46
C GLN A 20 2.60 -5.05 -0.13
N ASP A 21 3.07 -5.87 0.82
CA ASP A 21 4.49 -5.97 1.18
C ASP A 21 5.38 -6.45 0.00
N GLN A 22 4.87 -7.39 -0.80
CA GLN A 22 5.54 -7.87 -2.00
C GLN A 22 5.68 -6.78 -3.06
N LEU A 23 4.65 -5.93 -3.25
CA LEU A 23 4.74 -4.77 -4.15
C LEU A 23 5.74 -3.73 -3.64
N GLY A 24 5.77 -3.47 -2.32
CA GLY A 24 6.79 -2.59 -1.72
C GLY A 24 8.21 -3.10 -1.94
N SER A 25 8.39 -4.42 -1.81
CA SER A 25 9.67 -5.09 -2.11
C SER A 25 10.05 -4.99 -3.59
N ALA A 26 9.09 -5.17 -4.50
CA ALA A 26 9.30 -5.01 -5.94
C ALA A 26 9.69 -3.58 -6.31
N LEU A 27 9.03 -2.58 -5.70
CA LEU A 27 9.37 -1.16 -5.90
C LEU A 27 10.79 -0.85 -5.42
N SER A 28 11.18 -1.40 -4.26
CA SER A 28 12.54 -1.26 -3.73
C SER A 28 13.58 -1.91 -4.66
N ALA A 29 13.27 -3.06 -5.25
CA ALA A 29 14.13 -3.72 -6.22
C ALA A 29 14.29 -2.91 -7.52
N LEU A 30 13.26 -2.18 -7.95
CA LEU A 30 13.34 -1.26 -9.09
C LEU A 30 14.23 -0.04 -8.83
N ALA A 31 14.38 0.39 -7.57
CA ALA A 31 15.22 1.54 -7.22
C ALA A 31 16.71 1.29 -7.50
N VAL A 32 17.20 0.06 -7.29
CA VAL A 32 18.61 -0.30 -7.49
C VAL A 32 19.13 -0.02 -8.91
N PRO A 33 18.50 -0.50 -10.00
CA PRO A 33 18.93 -0.15 -11.35
C PRO A 33 18.69 1.32 -11.68
N LEU A 34 17.63 1.96 -11.15
CA LEU A 34 17.38 3.39 -11.33
C LEU A 34 18.53 4.23 -10.76
N ASP A 35 18.99 3.95 -9.54
CA ASP A 35 20.12 4.64 -8.90
C ASP A 35 21.40 4.49 -9.73
N SER A 36 21.65 3.30 -10.28
CA SER A 36 22.79 3.05 -11.16
C SER A 36 22.69 3.85 -12.47
N MET A 37 21.49 3.98 -13.04
CA MET A 37 21.26 4.74 -14.27
C MET A 37 21.41 6.25 -14.05
N PHE A 38 20.88 6.77 -12.94
CA PHE A 38 21.02 8.18 -12.58
C PHE A 38 22.46 8.58 -12.25
N SER A 39 23.26 7.66 -11.70
CA SER A 39 24.67 7.91 -11.38
C SER A 39 25.57 8.00 -12.63
N LYS A 40 25.15 7.43 -13.77
CA LYS A 40 25.90 7.42 -15.04
C LYS A 40 24.97 7.67 -16.24
N PRO A 41 24.46 8.90 -16.39
CA PRO A 41 23.48 9.21 -17.42
C PRO A 41 24.08 9.13 -18.84
N SER A 42 23.30 8.57 -19.75
CA SER A 42 23.52 8.45 -21.18
C SER A 42 22.16 8.59 -21.91
N GLU A 43 22.17 8.85 -23.22
CA GLU A 43 20.93 8.95 -24.00
C GLU A 43 20.09 7.67 -23.95
N ASN A 44 20.75 6.50 -23.95
CA ASN A 44 20.10 5.19 -23.80
C ASN A 44 19.52 4.94 -22.41
N THR A 45 20.12 5.50 -21.35
CA THR A 45 19.58 5.31 -19.98
C THR A 45 18.34 6.16 -19.75
N ASN A 46 18.17 7.29 -20.44
CA ASN A 46 17.00 8.16 -20.25
C ASN A 46 15.69 7.48 -20.67
N SER A 47 15.68 6.80 -21.82
CA SER A 47 14.48 6.08 -22.28
C SER A 47 14.14 4.84 -21.44
N LEU A 48 15.15 4.17 -20.88
CA LEU A 48 14.96 3.07 -19.94
C LEU A 48 14.41 3.56 -18.59
N VAL A 49 14.89 4.69 -18.10
CA VAL A 49 14.38 5.35 -16.89
C VAL A 49 12.90 5.69 -17.05
N ASP A 50 12.46 6.22 -18.18
CA ASP A 50 11.05 6.55 -18.40
C ASP A 50 10.13 5.32 -18.27
N ASN A 51 10.51 4.20 -18.89
CA ASN A 51 9.75 2.95 -18.79
C ASN A 51 9.74 2.39 -17.35
N LEU A 52 10.87 2.44 -16.65
CA LEU A 52 10.96 2.02 -15.24
C LEU A 52 10.13 2.93 -14.32
N MET A 53 10.09 4.23 -14.60
CA MET A 53 9.26 5.19 -13.87
C MET A 53 7.77 4.91 -14.08
N ILE A 54 7.35 4.53 -15.29
CA ILE A 54 5.97 4.10 -15.55
C ILE A 54 5.64 2.84 -14.72
N ALA A 55 6.53 1.84 -14.73
CA ALA A 55 6.35 0.63 -13.93
C ALA A 55 6.27 0.92 -12.43
N GLY A 56 7.16 1.79 -11.91
CA GLY A 56 7.16 2.22 -10.51
C GLY A 56 5.86 2.91 -10.12
N LYS A 57 5.34 3.81 -10.98
CA LYS A 57 4.03 4.46 -10.75
C LYS A 57 2.89 3.45 -10.67
N LEU A 58 2.87 2.45 -11.56
CA LEU A 58 1.85 1.39 -11.54
C LEU A 58 1.93 0.55 -10.25
N PHE A 59 3.14 0.21 -9.79
CA PHE A 59 3.31 -0.53 -8.52
C PHE A 59 2.86 0.28 -7.30
N VAL A 60 3.18 1.58 -7.26
CA VAL A 60 2.71 2.48 -6.21
C VAL A 60 1.19 2.59 -6.21
N ASP A 61 0.58 2.73 -7.40
CA ASP A 61 -0.87 2.80 -7.55
C ASP A 61 -1.57 1.51 -7.12
N MET A 62 -1.01 0.34 -7.48
CA MET A 62 -1.48 -0.96 -7.01
C MET A 62 -1.37 -1.09 -5.48
N HIS A 63 -0.23 -0.69 -4.90
CA HIS A 63 -0.01 -0.71 -3.46
C HIS A 63 -1.03 0.18 -2.72
N HIS A 64 -1.30 1.38 -3.24
CA HIS A 64 -2.30 2.28 -2.69
C HIS A 64 -3.72 1.71 -2.84
N THR A 65 -4.05 1.15 -4.00
CA THR A 65 -5.34 0.51 -4.27
C THR A 65 -5.62 -0.64 -3.29
N ILE A 66 -4.61 -1.45 -2.97
CA ILE A 66 -4.74 -2.49 -1.95
C ILE A 66 -5.04 -1.88 -0.58
N SER A 67 -4.40 -0.78 -0.20
CA SER A 67 -4.68 -0.08 1.05
C SER A 67 -6.14 0.37 1.14
N LEU A 68 -6.69 0.93 0.05
CA LEU A 68 -8.11 1.31 -0.03
C LEU A 68 -9.02 0.09 0.09
N HIS A 69 -8.67 -1.02 -0.57
CA HIS A 69 -9.45 -2.25 -0.50
C HIS A 69 -9.45 -2.86 0.91
N ARG A 70 -8.31 -2.86 1.61
CA ARG A 70 -8.22 -3.28 3.00
C ARG A 70 -9.09 -2.43 3.91
N ARG A 71 -9.09 -1.10 3.75
CA ARG A 71 -9.99 -0.20 4.49
C ARG A 71 -11.46 -0.50 4.23
N PHE A 72 -11.82 -0.75 2.97
CA PHE A 72 -13.19 -1.13 2.59
C PHE A 72 -13.64 -2.44 3.25
N LEU A 73 -12.75 -3.44 3.31
CA LEU A 73 -13.04 -4.73 3.94
C LEU A 73 -13.14 -4.65 5.46
N ILE A 74 -12.23 -3.93 6.11
CA ILE A 74 -12.19 -3.82 7.58
C ILE A 74 -13.26 -2.87 8.10
N GLY A 75 -13.53 -1.77 7.40
CA GLY A 75 -14.39 -0.66 7.84
C GLY A 75 -15.73 -1.09 8.46
N PRO A 76 -16.52 -1.98 7.83
CA PRO A 76 -17.79 -2.46 8.38
C PRO A 76 -17.68 -3.23 9.71
N SER A 77 -16.51 -3.82 10.00
CA SER A 77 -16.26 -4.57 11.24
C SER A 77 -15.80 -3.70 12.42
N LEU A 78 -15.53 -2.42 12.17
CA LEU A 78 -15.09 -1.48 13.20
C LEU A 78 -16.25 -1.00 14.06
N ASN A 79 -15.94 -0.63 15.30
CA ASN A 79 -16.90 0.02 16.19
C ASN A 79 -17.45 1.30 15.52
N PRO A 80 -18.78 1.54 15.51
CA PRO A 80 -19.37 2.75 14.96
C PRO A 80 -18.74 4.07 15.45
N ALA A 81 -18.27 4.11 16.70
CA ALA A 81 -17.57 5.27 17.27
C ALA A 81 -16.25 5.58 16.55
N LEU A 82 -15.57 4.55 16.02
CA LEU A 82 -14.31 4.69 15.30
C LEU A 82 -14.51 5.05 13.83
N LYS A 83 -15.72 4.85 13.29
CA LYS A 83 -16.00 4.96 11.85
C LYS A 83 -15.65 6.34 11.29
N LYS A 84 -16.04 7.40 11.99
CA LYS A 84 -15.73 8.77 11.58
C LYS A 84 -14.22 9.06 11.63
N ILE A 85 -13.53 8.56 12.65
CA ILE A 85 -12.09 8.76 12.82
C ILE A 85 -11.34 8.09 11.66
N VAL A 86 -11.66 6.83 11.34
CA VAL A 86 -10.98 6.08 10.26
C VAL A 86 -11.29 6.62 8.86
N GLU A 87 -12.48 7.16 8.63
CA GLU A 87 -12.85 7.80 7.35
C GLU A 87 -12.05 9.08 7.11
N GLU A 88 -11.79 9.84 8.16
CA GLU A 88 -10.98 11.07 8.13
C GLU A 88 -9.47 10.81 8.29
N SER A 89 -9.06 9.55 8.45
CA SER A 89 -7.65 9.18 8.65
C SER A 89 -6.90 9.07 7.33
N LYS A 90 -5.67 9.58 7.27
CA LYS A 90 -4.84 9.47 6.07
C LYS A 90 -4.17 8.09 6.03
N ILE A 91 -3.89 7.60 4.83
CA ILE A 91 -3.03 6.43 4.66
C ILE A 91 -1.60 6.97 4.63
N ASP A 92 -0.74 6.46 5.49
CA ASP A 92 0.69 6.75 5.50
C ASP A 92 1.48 5.44 5.58
N SER A 93 2.50 5.35 6.45
CA SER A 93 3.19 4.09 6.74
C SER A 93 2.25 3.04 7.34
N LEU A 94 1.13 3.45 7.95
CA LEU A 94 0.09 2.60 8.52
C LEU A 94 -1.24 2.74 7.78
N LEU A 95 -2.07 1.68 7.88
CA LEU A 95 -3.35 1.60 7.17
C LEU A 95 -4.32 2.74 7.56
N TYR A 96 -4.28 3.20 8.81
CA TYR A 96 -5.13 4.29 9.33
C TYR A 96 -4.33 5.50 9.80
N GLY A 97 -3.05 5.62 9.46
CA GLY A 97 -2.23 6.73 9.93
C GLY A 97 -1.42 6.38 11.16
N GLU A 98 -0.20 6.90 11.26
CA GLU A 98 0.58 6.94 12.50
C GLU A 98 -0.10 7.78 13.57
N ASP A 99 -0.92 8.75 13.16
CA ASP A 99 -1.71 9.64 14.03
C ASP A 99 -3.01 9.01 14.54
N PHE A 100 -3.32 7.77 14.14
CA PHE A 100 -4.55 7.10 14.54
C PHE A 100 -4.69 6.93 16.06
N PRO A 101 -3.66 6.48 16.81
CA PRO A 101 -3.75 6.32 18.26
C PRO A 101 -4.07 7.62 19.01
N GLU A 102 -3.59 8.76 18.53
CA GLU A 102 -3.85 10.09 19.10
C GLU A 102 -5.28 10.59 18.84
N ARG A 103 -5.99 9.95 17.90
CA ARG A 103 -7.35 10.30 17.49
C ARG A 103 -8.43 9.39 18.08
N LEU A 104 -8.04 8.34 18.82
CA LEU A 104 -8.93 7.40 19.50
C LEU A 104 -9.67 8.02 20.69
#